data_AF-A0A6P3IAM7-F1
#
_entry.id   AF-A0A6P3IAM7-F1
#
_cell.length_a   1.000
_cell.length_b   1.000
_cell.length_c   1.000
_cell.angle_alpha   90.00
_cell.angle_beta   90.00
_cell.angle_gamma   90.00
#
_symmetry.space_group_name_H-M   'P 1'
#
loop_
_entity.id
_entity.type
_entity.pdbx_description
1 polymer ?
#
loop_
_entity_poly.entity_id
_entity_poly.type
_entity_poly.pdbx_seq_one_letter_code
_entity_poly.pdbx_strand_id
1 'polypeptide(L)'
;WRKEEFQAVNVTLDEATAHPSLLLTEQGRGVTLQEIQQDLPSSTQRFVSIPCVLGQPQICSGRYYWEVKVGELHSWDLGVCRDNVSRKGTFQMSPQNGFWAIRLYQEDYWALTISETHLTLREKPLSVGIFLDYEAGDVSFYNMTDESHIFTFSKQTFYGVLRPLFRLWFPDSGPLTIVEVE
;
A
#
# COMPACT_ATOMS: atom_id res chain seq x y z
N TRP A 1 -14.06 -12.39 -10.25
CA TRP A 1 -15.27 -11.54 -10.41
C TRP A 1 -14.93 -10.05 -10.47
N ARG A 2 -14.37 -9.39 -9.45
CA ARG A 2 -14.06 -7.94 -9.54
C ARG A 2 -13.05 -7.54 -10.61
N LYS A 3 -12.13 -8.43 -11.00
CA LYS A 3 -11.14 -8.20 -12.05
C LYS A 3 -11.75 -7.83 -13.40
N GLU A 4 -13.01 -8.20 -13.66
CA GLU A 4 -13.68 -7.90 -14.93
C GLU A 4 -14.10 -6.43 -15.05
N GLU A 5 -14.24 -5.73 -13.92
CA GLU A 5 -14.65 -4.32 -13.89
C GLU A 5 -13.49 -3.34 -13.71
N PHE A 6 -12.31 -3.84 -13.33
CA PHE A 6 -11.15 -3.03 -12.99
C PHE A 6 -9.99 -3.34 -13.94
N GLN A 7 -9.31 -2.29 -14.41
CA GLN A 7 -8.11 -2.45 -15.19
C GLN A 7 -6.96 -2.88 -14.27
N ALA A 8 -6.37 -4.03 -14.55
CA ALA A 8 -5.15 -4.47 -13.89
C ALA A 8 -4.01 -3.49 -14.21
N VAL A 9 -3.28 -3.02 -13.19
CA VAL A 9 -2.16 -2.10 -13.39
C VAL A 9 -0.85 -2.73 -12.94
N ASN A 10 0.15 -2.65 -13.81
CA ASN A 10 1.51 -3.04 -13.49
C ASN A 10 2.14 -2.00 -12.57
N VAL A 11 2.27 -2.34 -11.29
CA VAL A 11 2.91 -1.48 -10.30
C VAL A 11 4.38 -1.87 -10.18
N THR A 12 5.25 -0.88 -10.35
CA THR A 12 6.65 -0.92 -9.91
C THR A 12 6.87 0.14 -8.85
N LEU A 13 7.81 -0.08 -7.96
CA LEU A 13 8.15 0.79 -6.84
C LEU A 13 9.01 1.96 -7.32
N ASP A 14 8.77 3.11 -6.73
CA ASP A 14 9.47 4.35 -7.06
C ASP A 14 10.59 4.63 -6.05
N GLU A 15 11.82 4.35 -6.49
CA GLU A 15 13.05 4.53 -5.72
C GLU A 15 13.23 5.97 -5.21
N ALA A 16 12.70 6.97 -5.92
CA ALA A 16 12.79 8.36 -5.50
C ALA A 16 11.93 8.65 -4.25
N THR A 17 10.95 7.78 -3.96
CA THR A 17 10.07 7.88 -2.79
C THR A 17 10.52 7.00 -1.64
N ALA A 18 11.26 5.93 -1.93
CA ALA A 18 11.59 4.88 -0.97
C ALA A 18 12.40 5.41 0.22
N HIS A 19 11.94 5.10 1.42
CA HIS A 19 12.70 5.35 2.63
C HIS A 19 14.08 4.65 2.58
N PRO A 20 15.17 5.23 3.11
CA PRO A 20 16.52 4.64 3.02
C PRO A 20 16.69 3.23 3.60
N SER A 21 15.86 2.85 4.57
CA SER A 21 15.82 1.47 5.09
C SER A 21 15.13 0.45 4.17
N LEU A 22 14.51 0.88 3.06
CA LEU A 22 13.81 -0.03 2.14
C LEU A 22 14.71 -0.41 0.98
N LEU A 23 14.96 -1.71 0.83
CA LEU A 23 15.68 -2.27 -0.31
C LEU A 23 14.69 -2.77 -1.34
N LEU A 24 14.74 -2.19 -2.54
CA LEU A 24 13.91 -2.60 -3.68
C LEU A 24 14.56 -3.80 -4.36
N THR A 25 13.76 -4.81 -4.65
CA THR A 25 14.18 -6.07 -5.27
C THR A 25 13.32 -6.38 -6.50
N GLU A 26 13.65 -7.46 -7.22
CA GLU A 26 12.82 -8.00 -8.31
C GLU A 26 12.44 -6.96 -9.38
N GLN A 27 13.42 -6.16 -9.80
CA GLN A 27 13.24 -5.08 -10.79
C GLN A 27 12.21 -4.02 -10.33
N GLY A 28 12.20 -3.75 -9.02
CA GLY A 28 11.30 -2.76 -8.42
C GLY A 28 9.91 -3.30 -8.11
N ARG A 29 9.70 -4.61 -8.04
CA ARG A 29 8.40 -5.18 -7.61
C ARG A 29 8.41 -5.70 -6.19
N GLY A 30 9.59 -6.03 -5.66
CA GLY A 30 9.75 -6.47 -4.28
C GLY A 30 10.33 -5.37 -3.40
N VAL A 31 10.02 -5.43 -2.11
CA VAL A 31 10.62 -4.55 -1.10
C VAL A 31 10.85 -5.29 0.21
N THR A 32 12.03 -5.10 0.79
CA THR A 32 12.39 -5.58 2.14
C THR A 32 12.79 -4.42 3.02
N LEU A 33 12.61 -4.57 4.34
CA LEU A 33 13.10 -3.62 5.32
C LEU A 33 14.47 -4.07 5.85
N GLN A 34 15.45 -3.19 5.77
CA GLN A 34 16.83 -3.40 6.22
C GLN A 34 17.05 -2.74 7.59
N GLU A 35 17.89 -3.36 8.42
CA GLU A 35 18.29 -2.79 9.71
C GLU A 35 19.14 -1.52 9.54
N ILE A 36 19.97 -1.49 8.49
CA ILE A 36 20.88 -0.39 8.19
C ILE A 36 20.31 0.42 7.02
N GLN A 37 20.25 1.74 7.18
CA GLN A 37 19.86 2.65 6.11
C GLN A 37 20.90 2.67 4.99
N GLN A 38 20.43 2.64 3.75
CA GLN A 38 21.27 2.84 2.58
C GLN A 38 21.70 4.30 2.47
N ASP A 39 22.91 4.52 1.96
CA ASP A 39 23.37 5.85 1.56
C ASP A 39 22.79 6.19 0.19
N LEU A 40 21.63 6.86 0.19
CA LEU A 40 20.89 7.23 -1.01
C LEU A 40 20.99 8.73 -1.28
N PRO A 41 20.97 9.15 -2.56
CA PRO A 41 20.92 10.57 -2.89
C PRO A 41 19.66 11.23 -2.32
N SER A 42 19.80 12.50 -1.95
CA SER A 42 18.67 13.31 -1.46
C SER A 42 17.58 13.41 -2.51
N SER A 43 16.33 13.17 -2.12
CA SER A 43 15.15 13.35 -2.96
C SER A 43 14.09 14.08 -2.15
N THR A 44 13.47 15.11 -2.74
CA THR A 44 12.34 15.82 -2.12
C THR A 44 11.08 14.96 -2.01
N GLN A 45 11.05 13.87 -2.77
CA GLN A 45 9.98 12.87 -2.78
C GLN A 45 10.24 11.77 -1.72
N ARG A 46 11.39 11.73 -1.05
CA ARG A 46 11.70 10.59 -0.17
C ARG A 46 10.86 10.60 1.11
N PHE A 47 10.32 9.43 1.50
CA PHE A 47 9.89 9.23 2.88
C PHE A 47 11.09 9.21 3.81
N VAL A 48 11.04 10.03 4.85
CA VAL A 48 12.15 10.18 5.82
C VAL A 48 11.77 9.64 7.19
N SER A 49 10.49 9.71 7.56
CA SER A 49 10.05 9.41 8.93
C SER A 49 9.49 8.01 9.13
N ILE A 50 9.04 7.35 8.05
CA ILE A 50 8.47 6.00 8.10
C ILE A 50 9.03 5.15 6.95
N PRO A 51 9.22 3.82 7.13
CA PRO A 51 9.70 2.93 6.08
C PRO A 51 8.64 2.66 5.02
N CYS A 52 8.41 3.67 4.17
CA CYS A 52 7.36 3.68 3.16
C CYS A 52 7.94 3.95 1.76
N VAL A 53 7.27 3.42 0.74
CA VAL A 53 7.57 3.61 -0.68
C VAL A 53 6.25 3.66 -1.47
N LEU A 54 6.22 4.43 -2.56
CA LEU A 54 5.07 4.52 -3.46
C LEU A 54 5.29 3.70 -4.73
N GLY A 55 4.20 3.25 -5.34
CA GLY A 55 4.20 2.68 -6.68
C GLY A 55 4.22 3.78 -7.76
N GLN A 56 4.95 3.59 -8.86
CA GLN A 56 5.07 4.51 -10.00
C GLN A 56 3.74 5.00 -10.60
N PRO A 57 2.67 4.17 -10.69
CA PRO A 57 1.42 4.62 -11.28
C PRO A 57 0.83 5.85 -10.57
N GLN A 58 0.43 6.83 -11.37
CA GLN A 58 -0.21 8.08 -10.95
C GLN A 58 -1.66 8.07 -11.43
N ILE A 59 -2.60 7.81 -10.53
CA ILE A 59 -4.00 7.56 -10.87
C ILE A 59 -4.83 8.81 -10.56
N CYS A 60 -5.52 9.34 -11.57
CA CYS A 60 -6.34 10.55 -11.46
C CYS A 60 -7.81 10.36 -11.90
N SER A 61 -8.16 9.16 -12.34
CA SER A 61 -9.47 8.78 -12.89
C SER A 61 -9.49 7.26 -13.07
N GLY A 62 -10.65 6.66 -13.28
CA GLY A 62 -10.80 5.26 -13.69
C GLY A 62 -10.79 4.25 -12.53
N ARG A 63 -10.85 2.98 -12.94
CA ARG A 63 -10.95 1.82 -12.05
C ARG A 63 -9.74 0.91 -12.24
N TYR A 64 -8.90 0.81 -11.21
CA TYR A 64 -7.65 0.05 -11.26
C TYR A 64 -7.54 -0.94 -10.13
N TYR A 65 -6.82 -2.04 -10.37
CA TYR A 65 -6.45 -2.96 -9.30
C TYR A 65 -5.03 -3.50 -9.48
N TRP A 66 -4.42 -3.85 -8.34
CA TRP A 66 -3.17 -4.61 -8.29
C TRP A 66 -3.20 -5.55 -7.09
N GLU A 67 -2.34 -6.56 -7.13
CA GLU A 67 -2.24 -7.57 -6.07
C GLU A 67 -0.85 -7.54 -5.46
N VAL A 68 -0.80 -7.84 -4.15
CA VAL A 68 0.43 -7.81 -3.36
C VAL A 68 0.53 -9.13 -2.61
N LYS A 69 1.58 -9.90 -2.89
CA LYS A 69 1.97 -11.05 -2.07
C LYS A 69 2.59 -10.54 -0.78
N VAL A 70 1.93 -10.88 0.32
CA VAL A 70 2.37 -10.57 1.68
C VAL A 70 2.88 -11.82 2.41
N GLY A 71 2.58 -13.02 1.90
CA GLY A 71 3.11 -14.28 2.43
C GLY A 71 2.92 -14.41 3.94
N GLU A 72 4.02 -14.73 4.65
CA GLU A 72 4.04 -14.87 6.10
C GLU A 72 4.55 -13.62 6.83
N LEU A 73 4.51 -12.44 6.20
CA LEU A 73 4.87 -11.19 6.87
C LEU A 73 3.88 -10.90 8.01
N HIS A 74 4.40 -10.32 9.11
CA HIS A 74 3.61 -10.09 10.33
C HIS A 74 3.29 -8.61 10.54
N SER A 75 3.88 -7.71 9.75
CA SER A 75 3.59 -6.27 9.86
C SER A 75 3.81 -5.48 8.57
N TRP A 76 2.74 -4.89 8.03
CA TRP A 76 2.75 -4.06 6.83
C TRP A 76 1.55 -3.11 6.79
N ASP A 77 1.67 -1.99 6.08
CA ASP A 77 0.51 -1.18 5.66
C ASP A 77 0.43 -1.20 4.12
N LEU A 78 -0.78 -1.38 3.59
CA LEU A 78 -1.07 -1.45 2.16
C LEU A 78 -2.25 -0.57 1.78
N GLY A 79 -2.16 0.13 0.66
CA GLY A 79 -3.29 0.87 0.11
C GLY A 79 -2.90 1.92 -0.92
N VAL A 80 -3.52 3.09 -0.82
CA VAL A 80 -3.22 4.26 -1.65
C VAL A 80 -3.01 5.50 -0.80
N CYS A 81 -2.26 6.45 -1.33
CA CYS A 81 -2.19 7.79 -0.78
C CYS A 81 -2.23 8.86 -1.88
N ARG A 82 -2.51 10.10 -1.49
CA ARG A 82 -2.26 11.25 -2.39
C ARG A 82 -0.77 11.35 -2.66
N ASP A 83 -0.40 11.80 -3.86
CA ASP A 83 1.02 12.03 -4.17
C ASP A 83 1.63 13.13 -3.27
N ASN A 84 0.84 14.13 -2.86
CA ASN A 84 1.34 15.25 -2.07
C ASN A 84 1.26 15.06 -0.54
N VAL A 85 1.16 13.82 -0.04
CA VAL A 85 1.16 13.58 1.42
C VAL A 85 2.46 14.02 2.09
N SER A 86 2.40 14.34 3.38
CA SER A 86 3.60 14.60 4.16
C SER A 86 4.49 13.36 4.23
N ARG A 87 5.78 13.54 3.96
CA ARG A 87 6.79 12.45 3.94
C ARG A 87 7.82 12.57 5.08
N LYS A 88 7.69 13.62 5.91
CA LYS A 88 8.58 13.96 7.03
C LYS A 88 7.76 14.43 8.24
N GLY A 89 8.29 14.16 9.42
CA GLY A 89 7.70 14.53 10.70
C GLY A 89 6.71 13.49 11.20
N THR A 90 5.95 13.87 12.23
CA THR A 90 4.94 13.02 12.85
C THR A 90 3.59 13.28 12.19
N PHE A 91 2.99 12.23 11.62
CA PHE A 91 1.65 12.28 11.05
C PHE A 91 0.94 10.95 11.26
N GLN A 92 -0.38 10.99 11.34
CA GLN A 92 -1.22 9.81 11.35
C GLN A 92 -1.59 9.44 9.91
N MET A 93 -1.48 8.17 9.54
CA MET A 93 -2.04 7.68 8.28
C MET A 93 -3.55 7.57 8.42
N SER A 94 -4.28 8.46 7.75
CA SER A 94 -5.75 8.48 7.72
C SER A 94 -6.26 9.18 6.46
N PRO A 95 -7.54 9.00 6.09
CA PRO A 95 -8.15 9.66 4.94
C PRO A 95 -8.00 11.19 4.94
N GLN A 96 -8.03 11.81 6.13
CA GLN A 96 -7.92 13.25 6.33
C GLN A 96 -6.54 13.75 5.92
N ASN A 97 -5.51 12.93 6.17
CA ASN A 97 -4.14 13.19 5.78
C ASN A 97 -3.81 12.63 4.38
N GLY A 98 -4.80 12.12 3.65
CA GLY A 98 -4.66 11.64 2.27
C GLY A 98 -4.17 10.20 2.14
N PHE A 99 -4.43 9.34 3.15
CA PHE A 99 -4.08 7.92 3.13
C PHE A 99 -5.33 7.05 3.26
N TRP A 100 -5.46 6.03 2.41
CA TRP A 100 -6.51 5.02 2.47
C TRP A 100 -5.84 3.65 2.43
N ALA A 101 -5.62 3.08 3.61
CA ALA A 101 -4.80 1.88 3.78
C ALA A 101 -5.32 0.98 4.90
N ILE A 102 -5.00 -0.30 4.79
CA ILE A 102 -5.15 -1.28 5.86
C ILE A 102 -3.77 -1.66 6.39
N ARG A 103 -3.74 -2.18 7.62
CA ARG A 103 -2.55 -2.58 8.35
C ARG A 103 -2.70 -4.01 8.84
N LEU A 104 -1.62 -4.77 8.74
CA LEU A 104 -1.33 -5.90 9.62
C LEU A 104 -0.28 -5.44 10.63
N TYR A 105 -0.50 -5.70 11.92
CA TYR A 105 0.48 -5.46 12.97
C TYR A 105 0.34 -6.53 14.05
N GLN A 106 1.38 -7.35 14.22
CA GLN A 106 1.42 -8.42 15.22
C GLN A 106 0.17 -9.33 15.17
N GLU A 107 -0.18 -9.81 13.97
CA GLU A 107 -1.36 -10.64 13.66
C GLU A 107 -2.73 -9.95 13.69
N ASP A 108 -2.82 -8.70 14.14
CA ASP A 108 -4.08 -7.93 14.12
C ASP A 108 -4.21 -7.08 12.85
N TYR A 109 -5.43 -7.02 12.31
CA TYR A 109 -5.75 -6.28 11.10
C TYR A 109 -6.55 -5.01 11.42
N TRP A 110 -6.21 -3.91 10.75
CA TRP A 110 -6.83 -2.61 10.99
C TRP A 110 -7.07 -1.87 9.69
N ALA A 111 -8.20 -1.17 9.58
CA ALA A 111 -8.37 -0.11 8.61
C ALA A 111 -7.93 1.22 9.23
N LEU A 112 -7.05 1.95 8.54
CA LEU A 112 -6.46 3.20 9.01
C LEU A 112 -7.41 4.39 8.81
N THR A 113 -8.56 4.35 9.48
CA THR A 113 -9.52 5.46 9.58
C THR A 113 -9.07 6.47 10.66
N ILE A 114 -9.83 7.55 10.92
CA ILE A 114 -9.49 8.52 12.01
C ILE A 114 -9.32 7.79 13.34
N SER A 115 -10.30 6.94 13.65
CA SER A 115 -10.29 6.03 14.79
C SER A 115 -10.12 4.64 14.21
N GLU A 116 -8.87 4.16 14.18
CA GLU A 116 -8.49 2.88 13.55
C GLU A 116 -9.53 1.81 13.83
N THR A 117 -9.99 1.14 12.78
CA THR A 117 -11.09 0.18 12.85
C THR A 117 -10.50 -1.23 12.82
N HIS A 118 -10.66 -1.97 13.90
CA HIS A 118 -10.23 -3.37 13.97
C HIS A 118 -10.99 -4.22 12.95
N LEU A 119 -10.28 -5.10 12.26
CA LEU A 119 -10.81 -5.97 11.21
C LEU A 119 -10.68 -7.43 11.65
N THR A 120 -11.78 -8.16 11.58
CA THR A 120 -11.78 -9.61 11.80
C THR A 120 -11.83 -10.29 10.44
N LEU A 121 -10.72 -10.92 10.06
CA LEU A 121 -10.62 -11.65 8.80
C LEU A 121 -10.99 -13.13 9.03
N ARG A 122 -11.55 -13.76 8.01
CA ARG A 122 -11.86 -15.18 8.01
C ARG A 122 -10.61 -16.04 7.95
N GLU A 123 -9.66 -15.65 7.10
CA GLU A 123 -8.42 -16.35 6.82
C GLU A 123 -7.27 -15.32 6.73
N LYS A 124 -6.06 -15.73 7.10
CA LYS A 124 -4.85 -14.92 6.90
C LYS A 124 -4.59 -14.76 5.39
N PRO A 125 -4.51 -13.54 4.85
CA PRO A 125 -4.21 -13.32 3.44
C PRO A 125 -2.74 -13.62 3.16
N LEU A 126 -2.46 -14.48 2.19
CA LEU A 126 -1.12 -14.62 1.58
C LEU A 126 -0.93 -13.59 0.45
N SER A 127 -2.05 -13.09 -0.10
CA SER A 127 -2.08 -12.03 -1.10
C SER A 127 -3.26 -11.11 -0.85
N VAL A 128 -3.03 -9.80 -1.02
CA VAL A 128 -4.04 -8.74 -0.85
C VAL A 128 -4.27 -8.05 -2.18
N GLY A 129 -5.53 -7.99 -2.61
CA GLY A 129 -5.96 -7.24 -3.78
C GLY A 129 -6.43 -5.86 -3.37
N ILE A 130 -5.94 -4.83 -4.07
CA ILE A 130 -6.27 -3.43 -3.81
C ILE A 130 -6.99 -2.90 -5.05
N PHE A 131 -8.22 -2.43 -4.86
CA PHE A 131 -9.10 -1.97 -5.93
C PHE A 131 -9.46 -0.50 -5.68
N LEU A 132 -9.12 0.36 -6.64
CA LEU A 132 -9.41 1.79 -6.62
C LEU A 132 -10.45 2.09 -7.70
N ASP A 133 -11.60 2.61 -7.30
CA ASP A 133 -12.58 3.25 -8.18
C ASP A 133 -12.56 4.76 -7.88
N TYR A 134 -11.88 5.51 -8.76
CA TYR A 134 -11.60 6.92 -8.51
C TYR A 134 -12.88 7.76 -8.52
N GLU A 135 -13.75 7.55 -9.51
CA GLU A 135 -15.00 8.30 -9.67
C GLU A 135 -16.04 7.94 -8.60
N ALA A 136 -16.13 6.67 -8.19
CA ALA A 136 -17.01 6.26 -7.10
C ALA A 136 -16.50 6.70 -5.72
N GLY A 137 -15.20 7.00 -5.60
CA GLY A 137 -14.59 7.35 -4.33
C GLY A 137 -14.30 6.14 -3.45
N ASP A 138 -14.06 4.97 -4.04
CA ASP A 138 -13.94 3.72 -3.31
C ASP A 138 -12.52 3.14 -3.40
N VAL A 139 -11.97 2.73 -2.25
CA VAL A 139 -10.76 1.90 -2.15
C VAL A 139 -11.13 0.65 -1.38
N SER A 140 -11.10 -0.49 -2.05
CA SER A 140 -11.50 -1.79 -1.50
C SER A 140 -10.32 -2.76 -1.42
N PHE A 141 -10.31 -3.56 -0.36
CA PHE A 141 -9.29 -4.55 -0.07
C PHE A 141 -9.93 -5.94 -0.02
N TYR A 142 -9.26 -6.90 -0.67
CA TYR A 142 -9.70 -8.29 -0.73
C TYR A 142 -8.57 -9.21 -0.32
N ASN A 143 -8.92 -10.26 0.43
CA ASN A 143 -8.05 -11.40 0.63
C ASN A 143 -8.12 -12.24 -0.64
N MET A 144 -7.02 -12.31 -1.38
CA MET A 144 -6.96 -13.05 -2.65
C MET A 144 -6.70 -14.55 -2.43
N THR A 145 -6.47 -14.98 -1.18
CA THR A 145 -6.30 -16.40 -0.82
C THR A 145 -7.66 -17.11 -0.76
N ASP A 146 -8.67 -16.49 -0.16
CA ASP A 146 -10.01 -17.05 -0.01
C ASP A 146 -11.10 -16.24 -0.74
N GLU A 147 -10.68 -15.25 -1.52
CA GLU A 147 -11.52 -14.31 -2.28
C GLU A 147 -12.51 -13.50 -1.41
N SER A 148 -12.24 -13.37 -0.11
CA SER A 148 -13.11 -12.63 0.82
C SER A 148 -12.83 -11.12 0.81
N HIS A 149 -13.87 -10.34 1.14
CA HIS A 149 -13.74 -8.91 1.35
C HIS A 149 -13.08 -8.63 2.71
N ILE A 150 -12.11 -7.70 2.73
CA ILE A 150 -11.46 -7.25 3.97
C ILE A 150 -12.09 -5.94 4.44
N PHE A 151 -12.04 -4.89 3.62
CA PHE A 151 -12.51 -3.56 3.99
C PHE A 151 -12.71 -2.67 2.76
N THR A 152 -13.59 -1.67 2.87
CA THR A 152 -13.74 -0.62 1.85
C THR A 152 -13.81 0.76 2.50
N PHE A 153 -12.92 1.65 2.10
CA PHE A 153 -13.14 3.09 2.25
C PHE A 153 -14.08 3.52 1.12
N SER A 154 -15.28 3.97 1.46
CA SER A 154 -16.30 4.32 0.46
C SER A 154 -16.62 5.80 0.42
N LYS A 155 -17.15 6.26 -0.71
CA LYS A 155 -17.69 7.62 -0.89
C LYS A 155 -16.69 8.72 -0.53
N GLN A 156 -15.42 8.48 -0.82
CA GLN A 156 -14.36 9.45 -0.63
C GLN A 156 -14.40 10.49 -1.75
N THR A 157 -14.07 11.73 -1.45
CA THR A 157 -13.84 12.74 -2.47
C THR A 157 -12.35 12.81 -2.78
N PHE A 158 -11.94 12.10 -3.82
CA PHE A 158 -10.57 12.19 -4.31
C PHE A 158 -10.37 13.47 -5.11
N TYR A 159 -9.15 14.00 -5.01
CA TYR A 159 -8.68 15.09 -5.83
C TYR A 159 -7.18 14.92 -6.04
N GLY A 160 -6.72 15.27 -7.24
CA GLY A 160 -5.33 15.09 -7.64
C GLY A 160 -4.92 13.63 -7.80
N VAL A 161 -3.62 13.39 -7.77
CA VAL A 161 -3.01 12.09 -8.03
C VAL A 161 -3.10 11.19 -6.78
N LEU A 162 -3.57 9.97 -6.97
CA LEU A 162 -3.40 8.86 -6.04
C LEU A 162 -2.30 7.91 -6.52
N ARG A 163 -1.55 7.36 -5.58
CA ARG A 163 -0.48 6.39 -5.83
C ARG A 163 -0.60 5.18 -4.93
N PRO A 164 -0.23 3.97 -5.42
CA PRO A 164 -0.07 2.79 -4.57
C PRO A 164 0.91 3.06 -3.42
N LEU A 165 0.60 2.54 -2.24
CA LEU A 165 1.32 2.80 -1.00
C LEU A 165 1.71 1.47 -0.34
N PHE A 166 2.98 1.36 0.03
CA PHE A 166 3.55 0.20 0.70
C PHE A 166 4.40 0.64 1.88
N ARG A 167 4.18 0.04 3.06
CA ARG A 167 4.98 0.31 4.25
C ARG A 167 5.29 -0.98 4.99
N LEU A 168 6.52 -1.10 5.47
CA LEU A 168 6.98 -2.17 6.34
C LEU A 168 7.28 -1.60 7.73
N TRP A 169 7.10 -2.42 8.77
CA TRP A 169 7.31 -2.00 10.17
C TRP A 169 8.59 -2.57 10.77
N PHE A 170 8.85 -3.85 10.53
CA PHE A 170 9.98 -4.57 11.08
C PHE A 170 10.75 -5.28 9.97
N PRO A 171 12.06 -5.50 10.15
CA PRO A 171 12.81 -6.43 9.31
C PRO A 171 12.20 -7.83 9.49
N ASP A 172 11.38 -8.25 8.52
CA ASP A 172 10.85 -9.60 8.43
C ASP A 172 11.74 -10.47 7.53
N SER A 173 11.53 -11.79 7.58
CA SER A 173 12.35 -12.78 6.86
C SER A 173 12.13 -12.82 5.34
N GLY A 174 11.22 -12.02 4.78
CA GLY A 174 10.87 -12.06 3.35
C GLY A 174 10.47 -10.72 2.75
N PRO A 175 10.37 -10.62 1.42
CA PRO A 175 9.91 -9.43 0.73
C PRO A 175 8.38 -9.34 0.72
N LEU A 176 7.89 -8.11 0.70
CA LEU A 176 6.58 -7.79 0.16
C LEU A 176 6.72 -7.64 -1.35
N THR A 177 5.92 -8.37 -2.14
CA THR A 177 6.08 -8.44 -3.60
C THR A 177 4.79 -8.11 -4.34
N ILE A 178 4.86 -7.17 -5.27
CA ILE A 178 3.78 -6.85 -6.19
C ILE A 178 3.65 -7.96 -7.24
N VAL A 179 2.44 -8.45 -7.44
CA VAL A 179 2.13 -9.44 -8.47
C VAL A 179 2.12 -8.78 -9.84
N GLU A 180 2.86 -9.37 -10.78
CA GLU A 180 2.83 -8.97 -12.17
C GLU A 180 1.54 -9.44 -12.84
N VAL A 181 0.96 -8.56 -13.63
CA VAL A 181 -0.21 -8.88 -14.43
C VAL A 181 0.28 -9.30 -15.81
N GLU A 182 -0.06 -10.53 -16.20
CA GLU A 182 0.16 -11.07 -17.56
C GLU A 182 -0.84 -10.51 -18.58
#